data_AF-A0A5B0SLH9-F1
#
_entry.id   AF-A0A5B0SLH9-F1
#
_cell.length_a   1.000
_cell.length_b   1.000
_cell.length_c   1.000
_cell.angle_alpha   90.00
_cell.angle_beta   90.00
_cell.angle_gamma   90.00
#
_symmetry.space_group_name_H-M   'P 1'
#
loop_
_entity.id
_entity.type
_entity.pdbx_description
1 polymer ?
#
loop_
_entity_poly.entity_id
_entity_poly.type
_entity_poly.pdbx_seq_one_letter_code
_entity_poly.pdbx_strand_id
1 'polypeptide(L)'
;MDNGKAYTIAKGFDIPAAAACIRYYGGWADKNTGQTIEVNESKMAFTIHEPIGVVGQIIPWNFPLFMLSWKVAPALATGNTVILKPAEQTPLTALYLCQFIKEIFPPGVVNILLGYGPGVGQPIVEHPLIEKIAFTGSTAVGKQILAQSGQNNLKKVTLELGGKSPNMFVSFSKQSSGKQKRV
;
A
#
# COMPACT_ATOMS: atom_id res chain seq x y z
N MET A 1 -20.33 -2.37 8.81
CA MET A 1 -21.22 -1.21 8.86
C MET A 1 -20.90 -0.28 7.71
N ASP A 2 -19.80 0.46 7.74
CA ASP A 2 -19.43 1.46 6.71
C ASP A 2 -19.23 0.89 5.29
N ASN A 3 -18.46 -0.19 5.13
CA ASN A 3 -18.20 -0.82 3.83
C ASN A 3 -19.28 -1.83 3.35
N GLY A 4 -20.26 -2.18 4.19
CA GLY A 4 -21.27 -3.19 3.85
C GLY A 4 -20.79 -4.66 3.87
N LYS A 5 -19.51 -4.93 4.12
CA LYS A 5 -18.97 -6.30 4.26
C LYS A 5 -19.56 -7.06 5.45
N ALA A 6 -19.77 -8.36 5.27
CA ALA A 6 -20.19 -9.27 6.33
C ALA A 6 -19.24 -9.21 7.53
N TYR A 7 -19.79 -9.05 8.74
CA TYR A 7 -19.00 -8.88 9.95
C TYR A 7 -18.00 -10.02 10.19
N THR A 8 -18.41 -11.27 9.96
CA THR A 8 -17.56 -12.44 10.14
C THR A 8 -16.35 -12.45 9.22
N ILE A 9 -16.51 -12.00 7.97
CA ILE A 9 -15.40 -11.84 7.01
C ILE A 9 -14.50 -10.68 7.42
N ALA A 10 -15.06 -9.52 7.75
CA ALA A 10 -14.27 -8.38 8.20
C ALA A 10 -13.43 -8.73 9.45
N LYS A 11 -14.04 -9.38 10.44
CA LYS A 11 -13.35 -9.83 11.66
C LYS A 11 -12.34 -10.95 11.40
N GLY A 12 -12.68 -11.91 10.56
CA GLY A 12 -11.87 -13.11 10.31
C GLY A 12 -10.73 -12.92 9.31
N PHE A 13 -10.83 -11.92 8.42
CA PHE A 13 -9.87 -11.70 7.35
C PHE A 13 -9.28 -10.28 7.35
N ASP A 14 -10.11 -9.24 7.20
CA ASP A 14 -9.60 -7.87 7.07
C ASP A 14 -8.79 -7.41 8.30
N ILE A 15 -9.29 -7.65 9.52
CA ILE A 15 -8.58 -7.25 10.75
C ILE A 15 -7.24 -8.02 10.90
N PRO A 16 -7.21 -9.37 10.83
CA PRO A 16 -5.94 -10.10 10.98
C PRO A 16 -4.95 -9.79 9.86
N ALA A 17 -5.41 -9.63 8.62
CA ALA A 17 -4.55 -9.30 7.48
C ALA A 17 -3.90 -7.92 7.66
N ALA A 18 -4.65 -6.91 8.11
CA ALA A 18 -4.10 -5.59 8.38
C ALA A 18 -3.09 -5.60 9.53
N ALA A 19 -3.41 -6.31 10.63
CA ALA A 19 -2.50 -6.44 11.76
C ALA A 19 -1.20 -7.18 11.36
N ALA A 20 -1.30 -8.24 10.56
CA ALA A 20 -0.16 -8.97 10.04
C ALA A 20 0.70 -8.08 9.13
N CYS A 21 0.09 -7.29 8.25
CA CYS A 21 0.80 -6.33 7.39
C CYS A 21 1.59 -5.31 8.22
N ILE A 22 0.98 -4.70 9.23
CA ILE A 22 1.65 -3.74 10.10
C ILE A 22 2.82 -4.38 10.86
N ARG A 23 2.61 -5.56 11.46
CA ARG A 23 3.67 -6.28 12.18
C ARG A 23 4.84 -6.66 11.26
N TYR A 24 4.53 -7.12 10.06
CA TYR A 24 5.54 -7.48 9.07
C TYR A 24 6.44 -6.29 8.73
N TYR A 25 5.85 -5.13 8.41
CA TYR A 25 6.63 -3.93 8.09
C TYR A 25 7.29 -3.29 9.32
N GLY A 26 6.71 -3.44 10.51
CA GLY A 26 7.40 -3.10 11.76
C GLY A 26 8.73 -3.86 11.90
N GLY A 27 8.77 -5.13 11.48
CA GLY A 27 10.00 -5.92 11.44
C GLY A 27 11.01 -5.52 10.35
N TRP A 28 10.61 -4.70 9.37
CA TRP A 28 11.48 -4.18 8.31
C TRP A 28 12.10 -2.82 8.64
N ALA A 29 11.58 -2.11 9.65
CA ALA A 29 11.98 -0.73 9.95
C ALA A 29 13.47 -0.56 10.28
N ASP A 30 14.11 -1.61 10.80
CA ASP A 30 15.53 -1.67 11.18
C ASP A 30 16.38 -2.49 10.19
N LYS A 31 15.80 -2.94 9.07
CA LYS A 31 16.43 -3.89 8.12
C LYS A 31 16.50 -3.36 6.68
N ASN A 32 16.16 -2.10 6.45
CA ASN A 32 16.33 -1.47 5.14
C ASN A 32 17.77 -0.99 4.94
N THR A 33 18.66 -1.92 4.57
CA THR A 33 20.09 -1.64 4.38
C THR A 33 20.45 -1.43 2.92
N GLY A 34 21.40 -0.52 2.67
CA GLY A 34 22.05 -0.39 1.37
C GLY A 34 23.13 -1.47 1.15
N GLN A 35 24.04 -1.20 0.21
CA GLN A 35 25.09 -2.13 -0.19
C GLN A 35 26.45 -1.44 -0.20
N THR A 36 27.50 -2.16 0.20
CA THR A 36 28.88 -1.79 -0.14
C THR A 36 29.23 -2.42 -1.48
N ILE A 37 29.80 -1.64 -2.39
CA ILE A 37 30.06 -2.05 -3.77
C ILE A 37 31.56 -2.07 -4.00
N GLU A 38 32.08 -3.22 -4.43
CA GLU A 38 33.45 -3.36 -4.87
C GLU A 38 33.61 -2.71 -6.25
N VAL A 39 34.50 -1.72 -6.34
CA VAL A 39 34.75 -0.97 -7.59
C VAL A 39 36.20 -1.20 -8.05
N ASN A 40 37.17 -0.76 -7.24
CA ASN A 40 38.60 -1.04 -7.38
C ASN A 40 39.33 -0.55 -6.11
N GLU A 41 40.64 -0.84 -6.01
CA GLU A 41 41.48 -0.51 -4.84
C GLU A 41 41.51 0.98 -4.46
N SER A 42 41.22 1.88 -5.41
CA SER A 42 41.28 3.34 -5.21
C SER A 42 39.95 3.99 -4.86
N LYS A 43 38.83 3.24 -4.85
CA LYS A 43 37.48 3.79 -4.66
C LYS A 43 36.65 2.94 -3.72
N MET A 44 36.09 3.59 -2.70
CA MET A 44 35.03 3.03 -1.87
C MET A 44 33.67 3.53 -2.38
N ALA A 45 32.73 2.61 -2.61
CA ALA A 45 31.37 2.94 -2.98
C ALA A 45 30.37 2.20 -2.09
N PHE A 46 29.30 2.88 -1.71
CA PHE A 46 28.18 2.28 -1.00
C PHE A 46 26.87 3.01 -1.34
N THR A 47 25.74 2.37 -1.07
CA THR A 47 24.41 2.95 -1.25
C THR A 47 23.74 3.16 0.11
N ILE A 48 22.89 4.19 0.19
CA ILE A 48 21.99 4.44 1.31
C ILE A 48 20.57 4.44 0.76
N HIS A 49 19.65 3.82 1.49
CA HIS A 49 18.22 3.88 1.19
C HIS A 49 17.56 4.96 2.05
N GLU A 50 17.57 6.20 1.55
CA GLU A 50 16.93 7.32 2.24
C GLU A 50 15.40 7.31 2.06
N PRO A 51 14.63 7.81 3.06
CA PRO A 51 13.21 8.07 2.86
C PRO A 51 13.01 9.03 1.69
N ILE A 52 11.91 8.85 0.96
CA ILE A 52 11.53 9.75 -0.13
C ILE A 52 11.06 11.11 0.43
N GLY A 53 10.44 11.12 1.61
CA GLY A 53 9.91 12.32 2.25
C GLY A 53 8.40 12.20 2.48
N VAL A 54 7.62 13.15 1.94
CA VAL A 54 6.16 13.17 2.09
C VAL A 54 5.51 12.30 1.00
N VAL A 55 4.73 11.30 1.41
CA VAL A 55 4.04 10.37 0.52
C VAL A 55 2.53 10.60 0.55
N GLY A 56 1.98 10.99 -0.60
CA GLY A 56 0.53 11.07 -0.83
C GLY A 56 -0.05 9.69 -1.14
N GLN A 57 -1.06 9.29 -0.39
CA GLN A 57 -1.66 7.95 -0.47
C GLN A 57 -3.17 8.06 -0.65
N ILE A 58 -3.71 7.34 -1.64
CA ILE A 58 -5.16 7.35 -1.93
C ILE A 58 -5.62 5.89 -2.05
N ILE A 59 -6.58 5.50 -1.21
CA ILE A 59 -7.06 4.11 -1.09
C ILE A 59 -8.53 3.96 -1.55
N PRO A 60 -8.92 2.78 -2.05
CA PRO A 60 -10.28 2.49 -2.48
C PRO A 60 -11.16 2.08 -1.30
N TRP A 61 -12.46 1.91 -1.58
CA TRP A 61 -13.46 1.61 -0.57
C TRP A 61 -13.59 0.13 -0.21
N ASN A 62 -13.10 -0.82 -1.02
CA ASN A 62 -13.43 -2.25 -0.94
C ASN A 62 -12.78 -3.02 0.23
N PHE A 63 -11.60 -2.63 0.67
CA PHE A 63 -10.91 -3.18 1.86
C PHE A 63 -10.28 -2.05 2.69
N PRO A 64 -11.08 -1.19 3.36
CA PRO A 64 -10.60 0.10 3.88
C PRO A 64 -9.42 -0.03 4.84
N LEU A 65 -9.53 -0.93 5.83
CA LEU A 65 -8.47 -1.13 6.82
C LEU A 65 -7.21 -1.74 6.20
N PHE A 66 -7.39 -2.78 5.39
CA PHE A 66 -6.27 -3.49 4.82
C PHE A 66 -5.52 -2.62 3.80
N MET A 67 -6.23 -1.87 2.96
CA MET A 67 -5.61 -0.90 2.03
C MET A 67 -4.86 0.20 2.76
N LEU A 68 -5.39 0.70 3.90
CA LEU A 68 -4.67 1.64 4.74
C LEU A 68 -3.37 1.02 5.26
N SER A 69 -3.42 -0.18 5.85
CA SER A 69 -2.22 -0.86 6.38
C SER A 69 -1.18 -1.10 5.30
N TRP A 70 -1.60 -1.53 4.10
CA TRP A 70 -0.73 -1.84 2.97
C TRP A 70 -0.01 -0.61 2.43
N LYS A 71 -0.55 0.59 2.61
CA LYS A 71 0.12 1.83 2.21
C LYS A 71 0.94 2.45 3.33
N VAL A 72 0.35 2.59 4.52
CA VAL A 72 0.98 3.31 5.64
C VAL A 72 2.17 2.52 6.19
N ALA A 73 2.01 1.22 6.41
CA ALA A 73 3.04 0.42 7.07
C ALA A 73 4.41 0.41 6.34
N PRO A 74 4.50 0.14 5.02
CA PRO A 74 5.79 0.22 4.32
C PRO A 74 6.36 1.63 4.24
N ALA A 75 5.51 2.66 4.13
CA ALA A 75 5.96 4.06 4.09
C ALA A 75 6.62 4.46 5.41
N LEU A 76 6.00 4.11 6.54
CA LEU A 76 6.55 4.39 7.87
C LEU A 76 7.81 3.56 8.15
N ALA A 77 7.83 2.28 7.75
CA ALA A 77 9.00 1.43 7.93
C ALA A 77 10.24 1.95 7.17
N THR A 78 10.04 2.73 6.12
CA THR A 78 11.12 3.36 5.34
C THR A 78 11.41 4.80 5.76
N GLY A 79 10.80 5.28 6.85
CA GLY A 79 11.05 6.61 7.41
C GLY A 79 10.31 7.76 6.74
N ASN A 80 9.28 7.48 5.92
CA ASN A 80 8.48 8.53 5.27
C ASN A 80 7.38 9.06 6.18
N THR A 81 6.89 10.27 5.88
CA THR A 81 5.63 10.78 6.42
C THR A 81 4.52 10.60 5.39
N VAL A 82 3.27 10.50 5.85
CA VAL A 82 2.14 10.16 4.98
C VAL A 82 1.00 11.17 5.07
N ILE A 83 0.42 11.46 3.91
CA ILE A 83 -0.88 12.11 3.76
C ILE A 83 -1.79 11.11 3.06
N LEU A 84 -2.78 10.59 3.77
CA LEU A 84 -3.68 9.54 3.28
C LEU A 84 -5.10 10.06 3.11
N LYS A 85 -5.67 9.86 1.91
CA LYS A 85 -7.09 10.03 1.64
C LYS A 85 -7.79 8.66 1.55
N PRO A 86 -8.67 8.31 2.50
CA PRO A 86 -9.56 7.16 2.34
C PRO A 86 -10.64 7.46 1.29
N ALA A 87 -11.25 6.41 0.75
CA ALA A 87 -12.42 6.56 -0.07
C ALA A 87 -13.56 7.20 0.72
N GLU A 88 -14.27 8.13 0.10
CA GLU A 88 -15.38 8.88 0.69
C GLU A 88 -16.55 7.98 1.12
N GLN A 89 -16.68 6.78 0.54
CA GLN A 89 -17.70 5.79 0.87
C GLN A 89 -17.40 5.03 2.17
N THR A 90 -16.13 4.97 2.59
CA THR A 90 -15.70 4.17 3.76
C THR A 90 -14.69 4.88 4.68
N PRO A 91 -14.95 6.13 5.11
CA PRO A 91 -13.99 6.91 5.86
C PRO A 91 -13.88 6.52 7.33
N LEU A 92 -14.90 5.87 7.92
CA LEU A 92 -15.02 5.73 9.37
C LEU A 92 -13.93 4.85 9.96
N THR A 93 -13.46 3.85 9.19
CA THR A 93 -12.39 2.96 9.65
C THR A 93 -11.06 3.69 9.79
N ALA A 94 -10.75 4.60 8.85
CA ALA A 94 -9.55 5.42 8.91
C ALA A 94 -9.62 6.43 10.06
N LEU A 95 -10.80 7.06 10.27
CA LEU A 95 -11.03 7.96 11.39
C LEU A 95 -10.88 7.26 12.75
N TYR A 96 -11.42 6.06 12.88
CA TYR A 96 -11.29 5.27 14.11
C TYR A 96 -9.81 4.95 14.40
N LEU A 97 -8.98 4.72 13.38
CA LEU A 97 -7.55 4.51 13.58
C LEU A 97 -6.78 5.76 14.02
N CYS A 98 -7.26 6.97 13.72
CA CYS A 98 -6.61 8.21 14.13
C CYS A 98 -6.37 8.29 15.65
N GLN A 99 -7.26 7.70 16.46
CA GLN A 99 -7.10 7.70 17.92
C GLN A 99 -5.82 6.96 18.35
N PHE A 100 -5.53 5.82 17.72
CA PHE A 100 -4.33 5.04 18.01
C PHE A 100 -3.09 5.67 17.38
N ILE A 101 -3.21 6.20 16.16
CA ILE A 101 -2.11 6.89 15.47
C ILE A 101 -1.59 8.04 16.33
N LYS A 102 -2.49 8.82 16.94
CA LYS A 102 -2.15 9.95 17.81
C LYS A 102 -1.35 9.52 19.05
N GLU A 103 -1.61 8.33 19.59
CA GLU A 103 -0.92 7.79 20.76
C GLU A 103 0.44 7.19 20.42
N ILE A 104 0.60 6.68 19.19
CA ILE A 104 1.79 5.91 18.77
C ILE A 104 2.83 6.78 18.05
N PHE A 105 2.41 7.74 17.23
CA PHE A 105 3.30 8.49 16.34
C PHE A 105 3.39 9.98 16.70
N PRO A 106 4.55 10.64 16.45
CA PRO A 106 4.66 12.08 16.54
C PRO A 106 3.63 12.80 15.65
N PRO A 107 3.13 13.99 16.07
CA PRO A 107 2.24 14.79 15.24
C PRO A 107 2.82 15.05 13.84
N GLY A 108 1.99 14.92 12.81
CA GLY A 108 2.38 15.17 11.42
C GLY A 108 3.01 13.98 10.68
N VAL A 109 3.37 12.88 11.36
CA VAL A 109 3.91 11.68 10.70
C VAL A 109 2.86 10.98 9.84
N VAL A 110 1.62 10.89 10.34
CA VAL A 110 0.48 10.33 9.62
C VAL A 110 -0.68 11.33 9.65
N ASN A 111 -1.09 11.78 8.48
CA ASN A 111 -2.19 12.74 8.31
C ASN A 111 -3.28 12.08 7.47
N ILE A 112 -4.51 12.04 7.98
CA ILE A 112 -5.65 11.47 7.26
C ILE A 112 -6.60 12.59 6.87
N LEU A 113 -6.85 12.74 5.56
CA LEU A 113 -7.70 13.78 4.99
C LEU A 113 -8.95 13.18 4.37
N LEU A 114 -10.12 13.62 4.80
CA LEU A 114 -11.40 13.16 4.26
C LEU A 114 -11.92 14.11 3.19
N GLY A 115 -12.56 13.56 2.17
CA GLY A 115 -13.21 14.32 1.12
C GLY A 115 -13.27 13.53 -0.17
N TYR A 116 -13.86 14.10 -1.21
CA TYR A 116 -14.00 13.46 -2.53
C TYR A 116 -12.69 13.49 -3.32
N GLY A 117 -12.61 12.65 -4.36
CA GLY A 117 -11.49 12.63 -5.32
C GLY A 117 -11.09 14.03 -5.83
N PRO A 118 -12.01 14.80 -6.46
CA PRO A 118 -11.68 16.13 -6.96
C PRO A 118 -11.29 17.15 -5.88
N GLY A 119 -11.91 17.09 -4.69
CA GLY A 119 -11.69 18.09 -3.64
C GLY A 119 -10.47 17.85 -2.75
N VAL A 120 -10.02 16.60 -2.60
CA VAL A 120 -8.90 16.25 -1.72
C VAL A 120 -7.87 15.36 -2.43
N GLY A 121 -8.32 14.39 -3.23
CA GLY A 121 -7.42 13.49 -3.94
C GLY A 121 -6.58 14.21 -5.00
N GLN A 122 -7.20 15.05 -5.83
CA GLN A 122 -6.51 15.81 -6.87
C GLN A 122 -5.49 16.81 -6.27
N PRO A 123 -5.83 17.61 -5.24
CA PRO A 123 -4.84 18.45 -4.55
C PRO A 123 -3.64 17.66 -4.00
N ILE A 124 -3.84 16.45 -3.45
CA ILE A 124 -2.73 15.59 -3.00
C ILE A 124 -1.82 15.21 -4.18
N VAL A 125 -2.38 14.91 -5.34
CA VAL A 125 -1.61 14.52 -6.53
C VAL A 125 -0.84 15.71 -7.10
N GLU A 126 -1.42 16.92 -7.02
CA GLU A 126 -0.85 18.14 -7.60
C GLU A 126 0.11 18.88 -6.65
N HIS A 127 0.07 18.60 -5.34
CA HIS A 127 0.81 19.37 -4.35
C HIS A 127 2.33 19.33 -4.58
N PRO A 128 3.02 20.47 -4.72
CA PRO A 128 4.44 20.49 -5.12
C PRO A 128 5.39 19.88 -4.09
N LEU A 129 5.03 19.90 -2.80
CA LEU A 129 5.85 19.33 -1.71
C LEU A 129 5.59 17.83 -1.44
N ILE A 130 4.73 17.17 -2.22
CA ILE A 130 4.55 15.72 -2.13
C ILE A 130 5.51 15.06 -3.12
N GLU A 131 6.35 14.15 -2.64
CA GLU A 131 7.45 13.56 -3.42
C GLU A 131 7.07 12.23 -4.09
N LYS A 132 6.05 11.55 -3.55
CA LYS A 132 5.55 10.28 -4.09
C LYS A 132 4.04 10.16 -3.95
N ILE A 133 3.42 9.56 -4.97
CA ILE A 133 2.03 9.12 -4.94
C ILE A 133 1.94 7.59 -4.94
N ALA A 134 1.10 7.06 -4.06
CA ALA A 134 0.68 5.66 -4.06
C ALA A 134 -0.85 5.58 -4.15
N PHE A 135 -1.36 5.18 -5.31
CA PHE A 135 -2.80 5.10 -5.57
C PHE A 135 -3.26 3.65 -5.74
N THR A 136 -4.43 3.34 -5.19
CA THR A 136 -5.14 2.11 -5.50
C THR A 136 -6.58 2.45 -5.90
N GLY A 137 -7.05 1.97 -7.05
CA GLY A 137 -8.38 2.29 -7.54
C GLY A 137 -8.59 1.97 -9.02
N SER A 138 -9.38 2.78 -9.71
CA SER A 138 -9.72 2.52 -11.11
C SER A 138 -8.57 2.85 -12.06
N THR A 139 -8.47 2.11 -13.17
CA THR A 139 -7.46 2.34 -14.21
C THR A 139 -7.58 3.73 -14.83
N ALA A 140 -8.80 4.25 -14.97
CA ALA A 140 -9.05 5.58 -15.51
C ALA A 140 -8.41 6.68 -14.63
N VAL A 141 -8.65 6.63 -13.31
CA VAL A 141 -8.07 7.58 -12.36
C VAL A 141 -6.55 7.39 -12.24
N GLY A 142 -6.06 6.14 -12.25
CA GLY A 142 -4.62 5.86 -12.22
C GLY A 142 -3.86 6.51 -13.38
N LYS A 143 -4.43 6.49 -14.60
CA LYS A 143 -3.84 7.17 -15.76
C LYS A 143 -3.79 8.69 -15.58
N GLN A 144 -4.84 9.29 -15.03
CA GLN A 144 -4.87 10.72 -14.74
C GLN A 144 -3.79 11.10 -13.72
N ILE A 145 -3.66 10.32 -12.64
CA ILE A 145 -2.65 10.55 -11.60
C ILE A 145 -1.24 10.48 -12.18
N LEU A 146 -0.97 9.49 -13.04
CA LEU A 146 0.35 9.35 -13.68
C LEU A 146 0.68 10.57 -14.57
N ALA A 147 -0.27 11.00 -15.40
CA ALA A 147 -0.11 12.17 -16.26
C ALA A 147 0.13 13.45 -15.45
N GLN A 148 -0.68 13.71 -14.43
CA GLN A 148 -0.55 14.88 -13.55
C GLN A 148 0.77 14.86 -12.77
N SER A 149 1.16 13.69 -12.24
CA SER A 149 2.43 13.54 -11.51
C SER A 149 3.64 13.89 -12.38
N GLY A 150 3.59 13.56 -13.68
CA GLY A 150 4.61 13.91 -14.66
C GLY A 150 4.63 15.40 -15.03
N GLN A 151 3.48 16.07 -15.02
CA GLN A 151 3.38 17.51 -15.32
C GLN A 151 3.82 18.42 -14.17
N ASN A 152 3.82 17.91 -12.94
CA ASN A 152 4.20 18.68 -11.74
C ASN A 152 5.73 18.60 -11.49
N ASN A 153 6.16 17.96 -10.41
CA ASN A 153 7.58 17.82 -10.02
C ASN A 153 8.13 16.40 -10.32
N LEU A 154 7.58 15.70 -11.32
CA LEU A 154 7.96 14.33 -11.69
C LEU A 154 7.90 13.34 -10.52
N LYS A 155 6.79 13.37 -9.76
CA LYS A 155 6.61 12.50 -8.58
C LYS A 155 6.80 11.03 -8.94
N LYS A 156 7.40 10.27 -8.03
CA LYS A 156 7.37 8.80 -8.11
C LYS A 156 5.93 8.32 -7.95
N VAL A 157 5.45 7.44 -8.83
CA VAL A 157 4.06 6.94 -8.77
C VAL A 157 4.03 5.41 -8.68
N THR A 158 3.20 4.88 -7.79
CA THR A 158 2.84 3.46 -7.76
C THR A 158 1.32 3.33 -7.87
N LEU A 159 0.86 2.47 -8.78
CA LEU A 159 -0.55 2.30 -9.12
C LEU A 159 -0.97 0.84 -8.97
N GLU A 160 -1.92 0.57 -8.10
CA GLU A 160 -2.61 -0.72 -8.00
C GLU A 160 -4.02 -0.57 -8.58
N LEU A 161 -4.26 -1.17 -9.75
CA LEU A 161 -5.42 -0.88 -10.58
C LEU A 161 -6.33 -2.11 -10.74
N GLY A 162 -7.48 -1.92 -11.38
CA GLY A 162 -8.39 -3.01 -11.70
C GLY A 162 -7.76 -4.05 -12.62
N GLY A 163 -8.19 -5.30 -12.49
CA GLY A 163 -7.75 -6.41 -13.31
C GLY A 163 -8.91 -7.29 -13.77
N LYS A 164 -8.65 -8.12 -14.78
CA LYS A 164 -9.55 -9.19 -15.24
C LYS A 164 -8.84 -10.53 -15.11
N SER A 165 -8.52 -10.90 -13.87
CA SER A 165 -7.69 -12.07 -13.56
C SER A 165 -8.42 -13.38 -13.91
N PRO A 166 -7.88 -14.20 -14.84
CA PRO A 166 -8.47 -15.49 -15.19
C PRO A 166 -8.18 -16.54 -14.11
N ASN A 167 -9.13 -17.45 -13.88
CA ASN A 167 -8.92 -18.66 -13.07
C ASN A 167 -9.11 -19.89 -13.97
N MET A 168 -8.02 -20.62 -14.26
CA MET A 168 -8.01 -21.74 -15.21
C MET A 168 -7.92 -23.07 -14.47
N PHE A 169 -8.89 -23.95 -14.72
CA PHE A 169 -8.90 -25.32 -14.21
C PHE A 169 -8.41 -26.26 -15.29
N VAL A 170 -7.25 -26.89 -15.09
CA VAL A 170 -6.74 -27.94 -15.97
C VAL A 170 -6.95 -29.31 -15.34
N SER A 171 -7.39 -30.27 -16.15
CA SER A 171 -7.57 -31.66 -15.72
C SER A 171 -6.21 -32.33 -15.53
N PHE A 172 -5.85 -32.64 -14.29
CA PHE A 172 -4.76 -33.57 -14.01
C PHE A 172 -5.34 -34.96 -13.74
N SER A 173 -5.22 -35.88 -14.69
CA SER A 173 -5.44 -37.30 -14.41
C SER A 173 -4.25 -37.81 -13.59
N LYS A 174 -4.49 -38.13 -12.31
CA LYS A 174 -3.55 -38.92 -11.51
C LYS A 174 -3.53 -40.31 -12.13
N GLN A 175 -2.51 -40.64 -12.92
CA GLN A 175 -2.28 -42.01 -13.36
C GLN A 175 -1.78 -42.79 -12.13
N SER A 176 -2.72 -43.32 -11.34
CA SER A 176 -2.37 -44.30 -10.31
C SER A 176 -1.88 -45.55 -11.01
N SER A 177 -0.56 -45.79 -10.98
CA SER A 177 0.05 -47.05 -11.38
C SER A 177 -0.33 -48.15 -10.37
N GLY A 178 -1.58 -48.60 -10.45
CA GLY A 178 -2.04 -49.80 -9.78
C GLY A 178 -1.38 -51.01 -10.42
N LYS A 179 -0.29 -51.50 -9.81
CA LYS A 179 0.15 -52.89 -10.02
C LYS A 179 -1.00 -53.80 -9.60
N GLN A 180 -1.73 -54.34 -10.58
CA GLN A 180 -2.58 -55.52 -10.39
C GLN A 180 -1.69 -56.66 -9.88
N LYS A 181 -1.77 -56.99 -8.58
CA LYS A 181 -1.33 -58.30 -8.10
C LYS A 181 -2.36 -59.32 -8.55
N ARG A 182 -1.94 -60.23 -9.43
CA ARG A 182 -2.63 -61.50 -9.69
C ARG A 182 -2.68 -62.30 -8.40
N VAL A 183 -3.86 -62.81 -8.07
CA VAL A 183 -4.08 -64.12 -7.43
C VAL A 183 -5.22 -64.76 -8.21
#